data_AF-A0A287EBT3-F1
#
_entry.id   AF-A0A287EBT3-F1
#
_cell.length_a   1.000
_cell.length_b   1.000
_cell.length_c   1.000
_cell.angle_alpha   90.00
_cell.angle_beta   90.00
_cell.angle_gamma   90.00
#
_symmetry.space_group_name_H-M   'P 1'
#
loop_
_entity.id
_entity.type
_entity.pdbx_description
1 polymer ?
#
loop_
_entity_poly.entity_id
_entity_poly.type
_entity_poly.pdbx_seq_one_letter_code
_entity_poly.pdbx_strand_id
1 'polypeptide(L)'
;MNNAKLAGVCFLVLVALSSCSCYAREVNQVDHCLLDKKKVMRDCWHNIEKSLGDRYPPLESPCCHTIKDAKDIHCVCDRFTAHELTLISLSKFATVTRACGNGLHTHSNCAGYRVPEITPPSPPASP
;
A
#
# COMPACT_ATOMS: atom_id res chain seq x y z
N MET A 1 -45.72 42.97 -22.84
CA MET A 1 -45.77 41.88 -23.85
C MET A 1 -44.47 41.88 -24.64
N ASN A 2 -43.66 40.84 -24.42
CA ASN A 2 -42.86 40.08 -25.40
C ASN A 2 -41.66 40.79 -26.06
N ASN A 3 -40.56 40.15 -26.42
CA ASN A 3 -39.76 39.01 -25.95
C ASN A 3 -38.56 38.95 -26.92
N ALA A 4 -37.38 38.68 -26.36
CA ALA A 4 -36.29 37.90 -26.97
C ALA A 4 -35.73 38.29 -28.35
N LYS A 5 -34.54 38.92 -28.33
CA LYS A 5 -33.47 38.60 -29.27
C LYS A 5 -32.17 38.50 -28.47
N LEU A 6 -31.56 37.31 -28.45
CA LEU A 6 -30.14 37.01 -28.21
C LEU A 6 -30.00 35.59 -27.64
N ALA A 7 -30.29 34.57 -28.46
CA ALA A 7 -30.06 33.17 -28.12
C ALA A 7 -29.22 32.45 -29.19
N GLY A 8 -28.37 33.18 -29.93
CA GLY A 8 -27.68 32.65 -31.11
C GLY A 8 -26.15 32.62 -31.05
N VAL A 9 -25.52 33.18 -30.01
CA VAL A 9 -24.04 33.36 -29.99
C VAL A 9 -23.34 32.58 -28.87
N CYS A 10 -24.04 32.18 -27.80
CA CYS A 10 -23.42 31.38 -26.74
C CYS A 10 -23.27 29.88 -27.07
N PHE A 11 -23.91 29.37 -28.13
CA PHE A 11 -23.90 27.93 -28.44
C PHE A 11 -22.63 27.46 -29.17
N LEU A 12 -21.85 28.34 -29.80
CA LEU A 12 -20.68 27.93 -30.59
C LEU A 12 -19.37 27.89 -29.79
N VAL A 13 -19.32 28.49 -28.59
CA VAL A 13 -18.12 28.48 -27.74
C VAL A 13 -18.08 27.22 -26.84
N LEU A 14 -19.23 26.61 -26.55
CA LEU A 14 -19.30 25.44 -25.66
C LEU A 14 -18.88 24.12 -26.33
N VAL A 15 -18.94 24.03 -27.67
CA VAL A 15 -18.61 22.78 -28.39
C VAL A 15 -17.09 22.57 -28.53
N ALA A 16 -16.30 23.64 -28.54
CA ALA A 16 -14.84 23.55 -28.68
C ALA A 16 -14.11 23.10 -27.40
N LEU A 17 -14.75 23.19 -26.22
CA LEU A 17 -14.17 22.72 -24.95
C LEU A 17 -14.40 21.23 -24.68
N SER A 18 -15.16 20.54 -25.55
CA SER A 18 -15.54 19.13 -25.37
C SER A 18 -14.42 18.12 -25.71
N SER A 19 -13.25 18.56 -26.21
CA SER A 19 -12.15 17.65 -26.57
C SER A 19 -11.05 17.55 -25.49
N CYS A 20 -11.14 18.31 -24.40
CA CYS A 20 -10.30 18.10 -23.22
C CYS A 20 -11.07 17.33 -22.14
N SER A 21 -11.39 16.07 -22.44
CA SER A 21 -11.83 15.09 -21.44
C SER A 21 -10.66 14.66 -20.53
N CYS A 22 -9.92 15.63 -19.96
CA CYS A 22 -8.87 15.38 -18.97
C CYS A 22 -9.41 15.45 -17.53
N TYR A 23 -10.71 15.59 -17.34
CA TYR A 23 -11.34 15.55 -16.01
C TYR A 23 -11.83 14.14 -15.67
N ALA A 24 -10.91 13.18 -15.67
CA ALA A 24 -11.10 11.97 -14.86
C ALA A 24 -10.91 12.37 -13.39
N ARG A 25 -11.97 12.93 -12.79
CA ARG A 25 -12.01 13.21 -11.35
C ARG A 25 -12.47 11.92 -10.65
N GLU A 26 -11.55 11.00 -10.39
CA GLU A 26 -11.77 9.93 -9.41
C GLU A 26 -11.73 10.55 -8.01
N VAL A 27 -12.89 11.00 -7.52
CA VAL A 27 -13.09 11.33 -6.11
C VAL A 27 -13.83 10.16 -5.49
N ASN A 28 -13.17 9.49 -4.53
CA ASN A 28 -13.64 8.39 -3.66
C ASN A 28 -13.02 7.00 -3.89
N GLN A 29 -11.80 6.87 -4.43
CA GLN A 29 -11.05 5.63 -4.19
C GLN A 29 -10.45 5.64 -2.77
N VAL A 30 -10.88 4.70 -1.93
CA VAL A 30 -10.23 4.44 -0.65
C VAL A 30 -8.86 3.83 -0.91
N ASP A 31 -7.82 4.54 -0.49
CA ASP A 31 -6.44 4.09 -0.61
C ASP A 31 -6.13 3.00 0.42
N HIS A 32 -6.47 1.76 0.07
CA HIS A 32 -6.26 0.59 0.93
C HIS A 32 -4.78 0.40 1.29
N CYS A 33 -3.86 0.72 0.39
CA CYS A 33 -2.42 0.63 0.63
C CYS A 33 -1.97 1.56 1.75
N LEU A 34 -2.46 2.81 1.75
CA LEU A 34 -2.16 3.76 2.81
C LEU A 34 -2.78 3.34 4.15
N LEU A 35 -4.00 2.79 4.13
CA LEU A 35 -4.66 2.30 5.34
C LEU A 35 -3.92 1.09 5.93
N ASP A 36 -3.57 0.11 5.10
CA ASP A 36 -2.85 -1.09 5.53
C ASP A 36 -1.44 -0.74 6.00
N LYS A 37 -0.73 0.18 5.32
CA LYS A 37 0.55 0.73 5.81
C LYS A 37 0.43 1.35 7.21
N LYS A 38 -0.67 2.06 7.51
CA LYS A 38 -0.88 2.64 8.85
C LYS A 38 -1.11 1.57 9.91
N LYS A 39 -1.81 0.49 9.58
CA LYS A 39 -1.98 -0.66 10.48
C LYS A 39 -0.67 -1.40 10.68
N VAL A 40 0.06 -1.70 9.61
CA VAL A 40 1.39 -2.35 9.66
C VAL A 40 2.34 -1.57 10.56
N MET A 41 2.44 -0.25 10.38
CA MET A 41 3.32 0.59 11.21
C MET A 41 2.90 0.63 12.68
N ARG A 42 1.63 0.38 13.01
CA ARG A 42 1.14 0.33 14.39
C ARG A 42 1.39 -1.04 15.01
N ASP A 43 0.95 -2.09 14.33
CA ASP A 43 0.83 -3.42 14.92
C ASP A 43 2.12 -4.24 14.79
N CYS A 44 2.90 -3.99 13.73
CA CYS A 44 4.16 -4.69 13.46
C CYS A 44 5.40 -3.90 13.85
N TRP A 45 5.26 -2.71 14.45
CA TRP A 45 6.38 -1.80 14.75
C TRP A 45 7.56 -2.53 15.40
N HIS A 46 7.31 -3.30 16.47
CA HIS A 46 8.36 -4.03 17.20
C HIS A 46 9.09 -5.09 16.35
N ASN A 47 8.47 -5.62 15.31
CA ASN A 47 9.06 -6.66 14.47
C ASN A 47 9.78 -6.09 13.24
N ILE A 48 9.44 -4.87 12.81
CA ILE A 48 9.98 -4.27 11.57
C ILE A 48 10.93 -3.10 11.83
N GLU A 49 10.87 -2.44 12.99
CA GLU A 49 11.83 -1.40 13.36
C GLU A 49 13.26 -1.97 13.36
N LYS A 50 14.24 -1.17 12.93
CA LYS A 50 15.63 -1.62 12.69
C LYS A 50 16.30 -2.19 13.94
N SER A 51 16.10 -1.55 15.08
CA SER A 51 16.80 -1.76 16.35
C SER A 51 16.06 -2.71 17.31
N LEU A 52 14.81 -3.06 17.04
CA LEU A 52 13.94 -3.81 17.95
C LEU A 52 13.59 -5.22 17.46
N GLY A 53 13.28 -6.07 18.45
CA GLY A 53 12.46 -7.28 18.33
C GLY A 53 12.95 -8.39 17.40
N ASP A 54 12.21 -9.51 17.47
CA ASP A 54 12.32 -10.63 16.53
C ASP A 54 11.51 -10.34 15.26
N ARG A 55 12.00 -10.80 14.11
CA ARG A 55 11.32 -10.71 12.80
C ARG A 55 10.24 -11.80 12.61
N TYR A 56 10.03 -12.66 13.60
CA TYR A 56 9.02 -13.73 13.60
C TYR A 56 7.94 -13.47 14.66
N PRO A 57 6.93 -12.63 14.35
CA PRO A 57 5.79 -12.45 15.24
C PRO A 57 4.98 -13.75 15.41
N PRO A 58 4.33 -13.97 16.57
CA PRO A 58 3.38 -15.06 16.74
C PRO A 58 2.25 -14.99 15.70
N LEU A 59 1.80 -16.14 15.20
CA LEU A 59 0.80 -16.21 14.11
C LEU A 59 -0.56 -15.56 14.46
N GLU A 60 -0.91 -15.54 15.75
CA GLU A 60 -2.14 -14.96 16.30
C GLU A 60 -1.94 -13.52 16.82
N SER A 61 -0.77 -12.92 16.57
CA SER A 61 -0.48 -11.55 16.99
C SER A 61 -1.26 -10.53 16.14
N PRO A 62 -1.50 -9.31 16.68
CA PRO A 62 -2.08 -8.22 15.90
C PRO A 62 -1.30 -7.93 14.61
N CYS A 63 0.02 -8.03 14.66
CA CYS A 63 0.86 -7.86 13.46
C CYS A 63 0.49 -8.89 12.38
N CYS A 64 0.46 -10.19 12.71
CA CYS A 64 0.16 -11.20 11.71
C CYS A 64 -1.28 -11.13 11.19
N HIS A 65 -2.27 -10.76 12.02
CA HIS A 65 -3.62 -10.49 11.51
C HIS A 65 -3.63 -9.33 10.51
N THR A 66 -2.98 -8.21 10.85
CA THR A 66 -2.87 -7.06 9.95
C THR A 66 -2.18 -7.41 8.63
N ILE A 67 -1.13 -8.24 8.65
CA ILE A 67 -0.46 -8.71 7.44
C ILE A 67 -1.36 -9.63 6.61
N LYS A 68 -2.04 -10.60 7.24
CA LYS A 68 -2.96 -11.53 6.56
C LYS A 68 -4.13 -10.80 5.91
N ASP A 69 -4.66 -9.77 6.57
CA ASP A 69 -5.83 -9.00 6.13
C ASP A 69 -5.49 -7.94 5.07
N ALA A 70 -4.21 -7.60 4.88
CA ALA A 70 -3.79 -6.62 3.90
C ALA A 70 -4.13 -7.10 2.48
N LYS A 71 -4.90 -6.29 1.74
CA LYS A 71 -5.41 -6.67 0.41
C LYS A 71 -4.30 -6.84 -0.62
N ASP A 72 -3.32 -5.96 -0.56
CA ASP A 72 -2.11 -6.00 -1.38
C ASP A 72 -0.95 -5.55 -0.50
N ILE A 73 -0.27 -6.53 0.10
CA ILE A 73 0.87 -6.28 0.97
C ILE A 73 2.06 -5.67 0.21
N HIS A 74 2.11 -5.86 -1.10
CA HIS A 74 3.16 -5.29 -1.92
C HIS A 74 2.94 -3.80 -2.15
N CYS A 75 1.69 -3.34 -2.31
CA CYS A 75 1.42 -1.91 -2.48
C CYS A 75 1.73 -1.07 -1.22
N VAL A 76 1.77 -1.69 -0.04
CA VAL A 76 2.23 -1.05 1.21
C VAL A 76 3.66 -0.50 1.06
N CYS A 77 4.50 -1.18 0.29
CA CYS A 77 5.89 -0.76 0.04
C CYS A 77 5.97 0.66 -0.51
N ASP A 78 5.11 1.00 -1.47
CA ASP A 78 5.14 2.30 -2.14
C ASP A 78 4.62 3.44 -1.24
N ARG A 79 4.02 3.10 -0.09
CA ARG A 79 3.44 4.05 0.85
C ARG A 79 4.33 4.34 2.05
N PHE A 80 5.46 3.65 2.19
CA PHE A 80 6.46 4.05 3.16
C PHE A 80 7.09 5.37 2.76
N THR A 81 7.08 6.33 3.69
CA THR A 81 7.77 7.61 3.52
C THR A 81 9.28 7.43 3.69
N ALA A 82 10.06 8.36 3.13
CA ALA A 82 11.51 8.38 3.31
C ALA A 82 11.90 8.38 4.80
N HIS A 83 11.13 9.07 5.66
CA HIS A 83 11.35 9.08 7.09
C HIS A 83 11.07 7.71 7.74
N GLU A 84 9.96 7.06 7.41
CA GLU A 84 9.67 5.71 7.94
C GLU A 84 10.75 4.71 7.54
N LEU A 85 11.29 4.80 6.31
CA LEU A 85 12.41 3.98 5.83
C LEU A 85 13.73 4.22 6.59
N THR A 86 13.89 5.35 7.28
CA THR A 86 15.03 5.52 8.19
C THR A 86 14.85 4.72 9.48
N LEU A 87 13.61 4.39 9.87
CA LEU A 87 13.26 3.72 11.12
C LEU A 87 13.04 2.20 10.95
N ILE A 88 12.50 1.76 9.82
CA ILE A 88 12.14 0.35 9.59
C ILE A 88 13.16 -0.40 8.73
N SER A 89 13.29 -1.70 8.95
CA SER A 89 14.06 -2.61 8.11
C SER A 89 13.14 -3.33 7.13
N LEU A 90 13.30 -3.02 5.83
CA LEU A 90 12.55 -3.69 4.77
C LEU A 90 12.85 -5.20 4.70
N SER A 91 14.06 -5.62 5.11
CA SER A 91 14.39 -7.05 5.25
C SER A 91 13.59 -7.73 6.36
N LYS A 92 13.37 -7.04 7.50
CA LYS A 92 12.51 -7.55 8.57
C LYS A 92 11.05 -7.57 8.12
N PHE A 93 10.57 -6.50 7.49
CA PHE A 93 9.23 -6.47 6.90
C PHE A 93 9.00 -7.62 5.91
N ALA A 94 9.93 -7.87 4.99
CA ALA A 94 9.85 -9.00 4.06
C ALA A 94 9.83 -10.37 4.78
N THR A 95 10.51 -10.50 5.92
CA THR A 95 10.48 -11.74 6.72
C THR A 95 9.14 -11.89 7.45
N VAL A 96 8.67 -10.83 8.11
CA VAL A 96 7.37 -10.77 8.81
C VAL A 96 6.23 -11.12 7.87
N THR A 97 6.19 -10.48 6.70
CA THR A 97 5.14 -10.70 5.69
C THR A 97 5.06 -12.17 5.28
N ARG A 98 6.22 -12.79 5.05
CA ARG A 98 6.31 -14.22 4.73
C ARG A 98 5.91 -15.12 5.89
N ALA A 99 6.39 -14.84 7.10
CA ALA A 99 6.08 -15.62 8.29
C ALA A 99 4.58 -15.63 8.62
N CYS A 100 3.90 -14.51 8.38
CA CYS A 100 2.45 -14.40 8.59
C CYS A 100 1.61 -14.92 7.41
N GLY A 101 2.22 -15.37 6.31
CA GLY A 101 1.51 -16.01 5.20
C GLY A 101 1.03 -15.08 4.08
N ASN A 102 1.40 -13.80 4.10
CA ASN A 102 1.11 -12.85 3.02
C ASN A 102 2.43 -12.16 2.61
N GLY A 103 3.32 -12.92 1.99
CA GLY A 103 4.68 -12.50 1.69
C GLY A 103 4.78 -11.63 0.44
N LEU A 104 5.74 -10.69 0.45
CA LEU A 104 6.13 -9.97 -0.76
C LEU A 104 6.63 -10.94 -1.84
N HIS A 105 6.33 -10.63 -3.11
CA HIS A 105 6.79 -11.40 -4.25
C HIS A 105 8.32 -11.48 -4.29
N THR A 106 8.86 -12.67 -4.52
CA THR A 106 10.30 -12.86 -4.69
C THR A 106 10.81 -12.01 -5.86
N HIS A 107 11.99 -11.42 -5.70
CA HIS A 107 12.69 -10.57 -6.66
C HIS A 107 12.01 -9.25 -7.02
N SER A 108 10.86 -8.94 -6.43
CA SER A 108 10.21 -7.65 -6.62
C SER A 108 10.92 -6.54 -5.83
N ASN A 109 10.63 -5.30 -6.19
CA ASN A 109 11.14 -4.12 -5.50
C ASN A 109 10.12 -3.64 -4.47
N CYS A 110 10.52 -3.51 -3.21
CA CYS A 110 9.74 -2.90 -2.15
C CYS A 110 10.50 -1.67 -1.67
N ALA A 111 10.10 -0.46 -2.09
CA ALA A 111 10.74 0.79 -1.68
C ALA A 111 12.28 0.81 -1.84
N GLY A 112 12.79 0.26 -2.94
CA GLY A 112 14.23 0.14 -3.22
C GLY A 112 14.88 -1.15 -2.71
N TYR A 113 14.22 -1.92 -1.85
CA TYR A 113 14.70 -3.23 -1.40
C TYR A 113 14.28 -4.33 -2.39
N ARG A 114 15.24 -5.09 -2.91
CA ARG A 114 14.95 -6.26 -3.75
C ARG A 114 14.68 -7.48 -2.86
N VAL A 115 13.46 -8.01 -2.93
CA VAL A 115 13.03 -9.14 -2.10
C VAL A 115 13.81 -10.41 -2.48
N PRO A 116 14.54 -11.05 -1.54
CA PRO A 116 15.23 -12.29 -1.83
C PRO A 116 14.28 -13.50 -1.74
N GLU A 117 14.77 -14.64 -2.17
CA GLU A 117 14.21 -15.92 -1.74
C GLU A 117 14.50 -16.09 -0.24
N ILE A 118 13.47 -16.06 0.60
CA ILE A 118 13.54 -16.39 2.02
C ILE A 118 12.79 -17.71 2.27
N THR A 119 13.57 -18.76 2.49
CA THR A 119 13.03 -20.07 2.83
C THR A 119 12.38 -20.00 4.22
N PRO A 120 11.15 -20.50 4.41
CA PRO A 120 10.56 -20.62 5.75
C PRO A 120 11.51 -21.40 6.68
N PRO A 121 11.59 -21.07 7.98
CA PRO A 121 12.30 -21.90 8.92
C PRO A 121 11.72 -23.32 8.87
N SER A 122 12.60 -24.32 8.85
CA SER A 122 12.19 -25.73 8.89
C SER A 122 11.25 -25.96 10.08
N PRO A 123 10.17 -26.75 9.94
CA PRO A 123 9.34 -27.12 11.07
C PRO A 123 10.22 -27.68 12.20
N PRO A 124 9.91 -27.39 13.47
CA PRO A 124 10.62 -28.03 14.57
C PRO A 124 10.56 -29.55 14.39
N ALA A 125 11.71 -30.21 14.51
CA ALA A 125 11.77 -31.66 14.44
C ALA A 125 10.78 -32.23 15.46
N SER A 126 9.87 -33.08 14.97
CA SER A 126 8.93 -33.79 15.86
C SER A 126 9.73 -34.63 16.86
N PRO A 127 9.38 -34.62 18.16
CA PRO A 127 10.06 -35.42 19.18
C PRO A 127 9.93 -36.93 18.93
#